data_AF-A0A7R9ZYP1-F1
#
_entry.id   AF-A0A7R9ZYP1-F1
#
_cell.length_a   1.000
_cell.length_b   1.000
_cell.length_c   1.000
_cell.angle_alpha   90.00
_cell.angle_beta   90.00
_cell.angle_gamma   90.00
#
_symmetry.space_group_name_H-M   'P 1'
#
loop_
_entity.id
_entity.type
_entity.pdbx_description
1 polymer ?
#
loop_
_entity_poly.entity_id
_entity_poly.type
_entity_poly.pdbx_seq_one_letter_code
_entity_poly.pdbx_strand_id
1 'polypeptide(L)'
;MTAGTDGWLPAGRARLGLLVAWGCWWTPGALDLHEVSWATPTPVVIHAPNVASDAIKASSATRRYLDASTQRDSVFENAKEAKSKAPATYPGHLHKVIVAQNSTLQALDDLVKLQAKAVETTQGELEAVKAEYQQKAQELDTGRLGADFQSEAEDLKMRMAES
;
A
#
# COMPACT_ATOMS: atom_id res chain seq x y z
N MET A 1 -5.32 -18.61 39.67
CA MET A 1 -6.64 -18.40 39.03
C MET A 1 -7.32 -17.28 39.78
N THR A 2 -7.15 -16.04 39.31
CA THR A 2 -7.74 -14.85 39.90
C THR A 2 -9.01 -14.49 39.12
N ALA A 3 -10.09 -14.33 39.88
CA ALA A 3 -11.37 -13.69 39.54
C ALA A 3 -11.13 -12.29 38.92
N GLY A 4 -12.08 -11.62 38.27
CA GLY A 4 -13.53 -11.74 38.21
C GLY A 4 -14.02 -10.41 37.60
N THR A 5 -15.10 -10.49 36.85
CA THR A 5 -15.71 -9.41 36.07
C THR A 5 -16.54 -8.47 36.94
N ASP A 6 -16.20 -7.18 36.97
CA ASP A 6 -17.05 -6.08 37.43
C ASP A 6 -17.49 -5.28 36.18
N GLY A 7 -18.73 -4.84 36.00
CA GLY A 7 -19.77 -4.56 36.97
C GLY A 7 -20.32 -3.16 36.68
N TRP A 8 -21.53 -3.13 36.12
CA TRP A 8 -22.34 -1.98 35.68
C TRP A 8 -22.66 -0.95 36.80
N LEU A 9 -22.72 0.34 36.40
CA LEU A 9 -23.51 1.51 36.87
C LEU A 9 -23.74 1.77 38.39
N PRO A 10 -23.85 3.06 38.77
CA PRO A 10 -25.16 3.48 39.29
C PRO A 10 -25.64 4.88 38.88
N ALA A 11 -26.97 4.99 38.93
CA ALA A 11 -27.79 6.18 38.81
C ALA A 11 -27.83 7.03 40.10
N GLY A 12 -28.16 8.32 39.96
CA GLY A 12 -28.65 9.20 41.04
C GLY A 12 -29.43 10.38 40.42
N ARG A 13 -30.76 10.31 40.34
CA ARG A 13 -31.79 10.81 41.28
C ARG A 13 -32.00 12.34 41.31
N ALA A 14 -33.06 12.73 40.59
CA ALA A 14 -34.24 13.51 41.03
C ALA A 14 -34.08 14.84 41.79
N ARG A 15 -34.75 15.88 41.25
CA ARG A 15 -35.63 16.78 42.03
C ARG A 15 -36.68 17.44 41.12
N LEU A 16 -37.95 17.13 41.41
CA LEU A 16 -39.12 17.91 40.98
C LEU A 16 -39.13 19.26 41.71
N GLY A 17 -39.54 20.31 40.99
CA GLY A 17 -39.87 21.61 41.55
C GLY A 17 -40.83 22.34 40.59
N LEU A 18 -42.11 22.25 40.87
CA LEU A 18 -43.22 22.95 40.20
C LEU A 18 -43.25 24.40 40.70
N LEU A 19 -43.29 25.39 39.80
CA LEU A 19 -43.81 26.73 40.11
C LEU A 19 -44.34 27.40 38.84
N VAL A 20 -45.64 27.68 38.87
CA VAL A 20 -46.41 28.44 37.89
C VAL A 20 -46.32 29.93 38.24
N ALA A 21 -46.01 30.78 37.27
CA ALA A 21 -46.30 32.23 37.27
C ALA A 21 -46.46 32.65 35.79
N TRP A 22 -47.68 32.77 35.26
CA TRP A 22 -48.48 34.00 35.23
C TRP A 22 -47.68 35.27 34.91
N GLY A 23 -47.79 35.74 33.67
CA GLY A 23 -47.29 37.05 33.26
C GLY A 23 -47.09 37.15 31.75
N CYS A 24 -48.15 37.57 31.03
CA CYS A 24 -48.02 38.11 29.67
C CYS A 24 -46.93 39.20 29.64
N TRP A 25 -46.29 39.39 28.48
CA TRP A 25 -46.20 40.67 27.73
C TRP A 25 -45.21 40.46 26.57
N TRP A 26 -45.77 40.31 25.36
CA TRP A 26 -45.26 40.84 24.09
C TRP A 26 -43.75 41.11 24.00
N THR A 27 -42.97 40.16 23.50
CA THR A 27 -41.68 40.43 22.84
C THR A 27 -41.86 40.27 21.34
N PRO A 28 -41.60 41.32 20.54
CA PRO A 28 -41.68 41.23 19.08
C PRO A 28 -40.67 40.19 18.59
N GLY A 29 -41.12 39.32 17.70
CA GLY A 29 -40.36 38.19 17.18
C GLY A 29 -38.97 38.60 16.74
N ALA A 30 -37.98 38.17 17.51
CA ALA A 30 -36.64 37.95 16.99
C ALA A 30 -36.79 36.87 15.91
N LEU A 31 -36.53 37.26 14.66
CA LEU A 31 -36.21 36.32 13.61
C LEU A 31 -35.04 35.46 14.11
N ASP A 32 -35.32 34.24 14.52
CA ASP A 32 -34.29 33.21 14.67
C ASP A 32 -33.74 32.93 13.28
N LEU A 33 -32.69 33.69 12.94
CA LEU A 33 -31.69 33.29 11.97
C LEU A 33 -31.14 31.96 12.49
N HIS A 34 -31.74 30.86 12.07
CA HIS A 34 -31.06 29.57 12.08
C HIS A 34 -29.81 29.75 11.23
N GLU A 35 -28.68 29.98 11.89
CA GLU A 35 -27.37 29.85 11.29
C GLU A 35 -27.31 28.42 10.74
N VAL A 36 -27.50 28.30 9.42
CA VAL A 36 -27.08 27.12 8.68
C VAL A 36 -25.56 27.14 8.74
N SER A 37 -25.01 26.57 9.81
CA SER A 37 -23.58 26.29 9.87
C SER A 37 -23.31 25.29 8.76
N TRP A 38 -22.70 25.74 7.67
CA TRP A 38 -22.05 24.88 6.71
C TRP A 38 -20.88 24.24 7.46
N ALA A 39 -21.13 23.12 8.15
CA ALA A 39 -20.06 22.33 8.72
C ALA A 39 -19.09 22.01 7.57
N THR A 40 -17.87 22.53 7.66
CA THR A 40 -16.85 22.32 6.65
C THR A 40 -16.62 20.81 6.59
N PRO A 41 -16.89 20.13 5.46
CA PRO A 41 -16.71 18.69 5.41
C PRO A 41 -15.25 18.39 5.74
N THR A 42 -15.03 17.47 6.70
CA THR A 42 -13.68 17.02 7.05
C THR A 42 -12.95 16.62 5.78
N PRO A 43 -11.68 17.04 5.59
CA PRO A 43 -10.97 16.81 4.35
C PRO A 43 -10.94 15.31 4.03
N VAL A 44 -11.48 14.95 2.88
CA VAL A 44 -11.46 13.56 2.40
C VAL A 44 -10.03 13.24 1.98
N VAL A 45 -9.37 12.37 2.74
CA VAL A 45 -8.04 11.85 2.38
C VAL A 45 -8.24 10.79 1.29
N ILE A 46 -7.90 11.14 0.06
CA ILE A 46 -7.89 10.17 -1.05
C ILE A 46 -6.56 9.41 -0.98
N HIS A 47 -6.64 8.14 -0.57
CA HIS A 47 -5.49 7.25 -0.64
C HIS A 47 -5.25 6.82 -2.09
N ALA A 48 -3.98 6.74 -2.50
CA ALA A 48 -3.63 6.15 -3.78
C ALA A 48 -4.15 4.70 -3.84
N PRO A 49 -4.58 4.20 -5.02
CA PRO A 49 -5.00 2.82 -5.17
C PRO A 49 -3.90 1.89 -4.66
N ASN A 50 -4.20 1.02 -3.69
CA ASN A 50 -3.29 -0.01 -3.21
C ASN A 50 -3.20 -1.14 -4.26
N VAL A 51 -2.67 -0.83 -5.43
CA VAL A 51 -2.41 -1.79 -6.50
C VAL A 51 -1.04 -2.42 -6.24
N ALA A 52 -0.99 -3.75 -6.28
CA ALA A 52 0.27 -4.47 -6.16
C ALA A 52 1.21 -4.04 -7.29
N SER A 53 2.42 -3.62 -6.93
CA SER A 53 3.48 -3.37 -7.91
C SER A 53 3.83 -4.65 -8.66
N ASP A 54 4.43 -4.54 -9.83
CA ASP A 54 4.77 -5.72 -10.64
C ASP A 54 5.78 -6.64 -9.93
N ALA A 55 6.67 -6.06 -9.11
CA ALA A 55 7.55 -6.82 -8.23
C ALA A 55 6.78 -7.64 -7.17
N ILE A 56 5.71 -7.07 -6.59
CA ILE A 56 4.84 -7.79 -5.63
C ILE A 56 4.11 -8.92 -6.36
N LYS A 57 3.59 -8.67 -7.57
CA LYS A 57 2.92 -9.70 -8.38
C LYS A 57 3.88 -10.84 -8.72
N ALA A 58 5.09 -10.55 -9.20
CA ALA A 58 6.11 -11.56 -9.50
C ALA A 58 6.50 -12.37 -8.25
N SER A 59 6.65 -11.71 -7.09
CA SER A 59 6.92 -12.38 -5.82
C SER A 59 5.77 -13.32 -5.41
N SER A 60 4.52 -12.88 -5.59
CA SER A 60 3.34 -13.71 -5.31
C SER A 60 3.24 -14.92 -6.25
N ALA A 61 3.60 -14.76 -7.52
CA ALA A 61 3.64 -15.85 -8.50
C ALA A 61 4.74 -16.87 -8.17
N THR A 62 5.88 -16.42 -7.65
CA THR A 62 6.96 -17.30 -7.18
C THR A 62 6.46 -18.23 -6.08
N ARG A 63 5.71 -17.67 -5.11
CA ARG A 63 5.11 -18.47 -4.03
C ARG A 63 4.11 -19.50 -4.58
N ARG A 64 3.22 -19.09 -5.48
CA ARG A 64 2.25 -20.00 -6.12
C ARG A 64 2.92 -21.15 -6.87
N TYR A 65 4.01 -20.87 -7.59
CA TYR A 65 4.79 -21.91 -8.25
C TYR A 65 5.39 -22.90 -7.24
N LEU A 66 5.98 -22.41 -6.15
CA LEU A 66 6.57 -23.25 -5.11
C LEU A 66 5.51 -24.12 -4.41
N ASP A 67 4.33 -23.56 -4.13
CA ASP A 67 3.21 -24.28 -3.54
C ASP A 67 2.71 -25.39 -4.49
N ALA A 68 2.54 -25.07 -5.78
CA ALA A 68 2.14 -26.04 -6.80
C ALA A 68 3.18 -27.17 -6.97
N SER A 69 4.47 -26.81 -6.95
CA SER A 69 5.58 -27.76 -7.01
C SER A 69 5.56 -28.71 -5.82
N THR A 70 5.35 -28.19 -4.61
CA THR A 70 5.24 -28.98 -3.37
C THR A 70 4.05 -29.93 -3.44
N GLN A 71 2.90 -29.46 -3.93
CA GLN A 71 1.71 -30.29 -4.10
C GLN A 71 1.95 -31.41 -5.12
N ARG A 72 2.62 -31.13 -6.24
CA ARG A 72 3.00 -32.13 -7.24
C ARG A 72 3.85 -33.23 -6.60
N ASP A 73 4.85 -32.87 -5.81
CA ASP A 73 5.74 -33.82 -5.16
C ASP A 73 4.99 -34.71 -4.16
N SER A 74 4.07 -34.13 -3.38
CA SER A 74 3.18 -34.89 -2.50
C SER A 74 2.29 -35.89 -3.27
N VAL A 75 1.69 -35.46 -4.38
CA VAL A 75 0.85 -36.34 -5.22
C VAL A 75 1.68 -37.46 -5.86
N PHE A 76 2.92 -37.17 -6.23
CA PHE A 76 3.85 -38.17 -6.77
C PHE A 76 4.24 -39.23 -5.74
N GLU A 77 4.55 -38.84 -4.51
CA GLU A 77 4.83 -39.80 -3.43
C GLU A 77 3.60 -40.66 -3.11
N ASN A 78 2.40 -40.06 -3.08
CA ASN A 78 1.15 -40.82 -2.93
C ASN A 78 0.95 -41.83 -4.07
N ALA A 79 1.33 -41.49 -5.30
CA ALA A 79 1.27 -42.43 -6.43
C ALA A 79 2.27 -43.59 -6.24
N LYS A 80 3.50 -43.31 -5.77
CA LYS A 80 4.49 -44.34 -5.46
C LYS A 80 4.00 -45.27 -4.36
N GLU A 81 3.38 -44.73 -3.32
CA GLU A 81 2.79 -45.54 -2.25
C GLU A 81 1.64 -46.42 -2.79
N ALA A 82 0.72 -45.84 -3.56
CA ALA A 82 -0.40 -46.56 -4.16
C ALA A 82 0.06 -47.73 -5.05
N LYS A 83 1.18 -47.57 -5.77
CA LYS A 83 1.78 -48.66 -6.56
C LYS A 83 2.09 -49.90 -5.73
N SER A 84 2.51 -49.71 -4.48
CA SER A 84 2.89 -50.80 -3.57
C SER A 84 1.73 -51.30 -2.71
N LYS A 85 0.91 -50.41 -2.16
CA LYS A 85 -0.14 -50.75 -1.18
C LYS A 85 -1.51 -50.97 -1.79
N ALA A 86 -1.82 -50.32 -2.91
CA ALA A 86 -3.14 -50.38 -3.55
C ALA A 86 -3.04 -50.29 -5.09
N PRO A 87 -2.47 -51.32 -5.77
CA PRO A 87 -2.13 -51.24 -7.20
C PRO A 87 -3.32 -50.93 -8.11
N ALA A 88 -4.53 -51.37 -7.74
CA ALA A 88 -5.76 -51.10 -8.50
C ALA A 88 -6.07 -49.59 -8.61
N THR A 89 -5.65 -48.78 -7.63
CA THR A 89 -5.87 -47.33 -7.63
C THR A 89 -4.74 -46.53 -8.29
N TYR A 90 -3.60 -47.18 -8.55
CA TYR A 90 -2.40 -46.53 -9.08
C TYR A 90 -2.62 -45.75 -10.39
N PRO A 91 -3.39 -46.25 -11.38
CA PRO A 91 -3.70 -45.47 -12.58
C PRO A 91 -4.42 -44.14 -12.27
N GLY A 92 -5.33 -44.13 -11.29
CA GLY A 92 -6.00 -42.91 -10.83
C GLY A 92 -5.03 -41.93 -10.16
N HIS A 93 -4.05 -42.43 -9.40
CA HIS A 93 -2.99 -41.60 -8.82
C HIS A 93 -2.04 -41.04 -9.89
N LEU A 94 -1.71 -41.80 -10.93
CA LEU A 94 -0.93 -41.28 -12.07
C LEU A 94 -1.63 -40.13 -12.78
N HIS A 95 -2.96 -40.23 -12.97
CA HIS A 95 -3.71 -39.12 -13.55
C HIS A 95 -3.62 -37.85 -12.68
N LYS A 96 -3.71 -37.99 -11.35
CA LYS A 96 -3.53 -36.86 -10.43
C LYS A 96 -2.13 -36.24 -10.53
N VAL A 97 -1.08 -37.05 -10.73
CA VAL A 97 0.28 -36.55 -10.95
C VAL A 97 0.35 -35.69 -12.21
N ILE A 98 -0.25 -36.13 -13.31
CA ILE A 98 -0.29 -35.37 -14.57
C ILE A 98 -1.01 -34.03 -14.37
N VAL A 99 -2.16 -34.03 -13.68
CA VAL A 99 -2.90 -32.79 -13.37
C VAL A 99 -2.04 -31.85 -12.52
N ALA A 100 -1.36 -32.35 -11.49
CA ALA A 100 -0.49 -31.54 -10.65
C ALA A 100 0.74 -30.99 -11.42
N GLN A 101 1.31 -31.79 -12.32
CA GLN A 101 2.39 -31.34 -13.23
C GLN A 101 1.91 -30.21 -14.14
N ASN A 102 0.75 -30.36 -14.77
CA ASN A 102 0.18 -29.33 -15.63
C ASN A 102 -0.10 -28.03 -14.86
N SER A 103 -0.63 -28.13 -13.63
CA SER A 103 -0.84 -26.96 -12.77
C SER A 103 0.48 -26.27 -12.40
N THR A 104 1.54 -27.05 -12.15
CA THR A 104 2.88 -26.50 -11.89
C THR A 104 3.44 -25.77 -13.11
N LEU A 105 3.24 -26.31 -14.32
CA LEU A 105 3.66 -25.68 -15.57
C LEU A 105 2.90 -24.37 -15.83
N GLN A 106 1.60 -24.32 -15.56
CA GLN A 106 0.80 -23.09 -15.66
C GLN A 106 1.30 -22.02 -14.68
N ALA A 107 1.56 -22.40 -13.43
CA ALA A 107 2.10 -21.48 -12.43
C ALA A 107 3.50 -20.96 -12.82
N LEU A 108 4.32 -21.80 -13.46
CA LEU A 108 5.63 -21.40 -13.99
C LEU A 108 5.51 -20.43 -15.17
N ASP A 109 4.57 -20.66 -16.09
CA ASP A 109 4.32 -19.75 -17.22
C ASP A 109 3.85 -18.37 -16.72
N ASP A 110 2.95 -18.34 -15.75
CA ASP A 110 2.50 -17.10 -15.10
C ASP A 110 3.64 -16.38 -14.37
N LEU A 111 4.52 -17.12 -13.68
CA LEU A 111 5.71 -16.59 -13.05
C LEU A 111 6.60 -15.87 -14.07
N VAL A 112 6.94 -16.55 -15.18
CA VAL A 112 7.83 -16.00 -16.21
C VAL A 112 7.24 -14.72 -16.81
N LYS A 113 5.93 -14.70 -17.10
CA LYS A 113 5.25 -13.49 -17.62
C LYS A 113 5.30 -12.32 -16.65
N LEU A 114 5.04 -12.56 -15.36
CA LEU A 114 5.05 -11.51 -14.35
C LEU A 114 6.46 -11.03 -14.03
N GLN A 115 7.45 -11.93 -14.05
CA GLN A 115 8.86 -11.58 -13.88
C GLN A 115 9.35 -10.75 -15.07
N ALA A 116 8.99 -11.10 -16.30
CA ALA A 116 9.34 -10.31 -17.48
C ALA A 116 8.78 -8.88 -17.39
N LYS A 117 7.51 -8.73 -16.98
CA LYS A 117 6.92 -7.40 -16.74
C LYS A 117 7.63 -6.61 -15.65
N ALA A 118 7.98 -7.26 -14.53
CA ALA A 118 8.72 -6.60 -13.46
C ALA A 118 10.09 -6.09 -13.95
N VAL A 119 10.81 -6.90 -14.74
CA VAL A 119 12.09 -6.51 -15.34
C VAL A 119 11.92 -5.34 -16.31
N GLU A 120 10.91 -5.39 -17.18
CA GLU A 120 10.59 -4.30 -18.11
C GLU A 120 10.31 -2.99 -17.38
N THR A 121 9.48 -3.01 -16.33
CA THR A 121 9.20 -1.84 -15.49
C THR A 121 10.46 -1.29 -14.85
N THR A 122 11.30 -2.15 -14.24
CA THR A 122 12.56 -1.71 -13.62
C THR A 122 13.57 -1.17 -14.64
N GLN A 123 13.61 -1.71 -15.85
CA GLN A 123 14.44 -1.16 -16.93
C GLN A 123 13.97 0.23 -17.34
N GLY A 124 12.66 0.44 -17.48
CA GLY A 124 12.09 1.75 -17.77
C GLY A 124 12.41 2.78 -16.67
N GLU A 125 12.25 2.40 -15.41
CA GLU A 125 12.61 3.25 -14.26
C GLU A 125 14.10 3.59 -14.23
N LEU A 126 14.97 2.60 -14.52
CA LEU A 126 16.41 2.79 -14.58
C LEU A 126 16.81 3.80 -15.66
N GLU A 127 16.24 3.70 -16.86
CA GLU A 127 16.52 4.63 -17.95
C GLU A 127 16.00 6.04 -17.63
N ALA A 128 14.84 6.17 -16.99
CA ALA A 128 14.32 7.46 -16.53
C ALA A 128 15.25 8.11 -15.49
N VAL A 129 15.72 7.34 -14.50
CA VAL A 129 16.67 7.83 -13.47
C VAL A 129 18.01 8.21 -14.09
N LYS A 130 18.52 7.43 -15.06
CA LYS A 130 19.75 7.79 -15.78
C LYS A 130 19.59 9.12 -16.53
N ALA A 131 18.46 9.32 -17.19
CA ALA A 131 18.18 10.59 -17.89
C ALA A 131 18.14 11.77 -16.91
N GLU A 132 17.45 11.62 -15.77
CA GLU A 132 17.40 12.66 -14.74
C GLU A 132 18.80 12.97 -14.17
N TYR A 133 19.61 11.93 -13.93
CA TYR A 133 20.98 12.10 -13.45
C TYR A 133 21.86 12.83 -14.48
N GLN A 134 21.79 12.44 -15.75
CA GLN A 134 22.53 13.12 -16.82
C GLN A 134 22.12 14.58 -16.97
N GLN A 135 20.83 14.87 -16.87
CA GLN A 135 20.33 16.24 -16.89
C GLN A 135 20.88 17.05 -15.71
N LYS A 136 20.80 16.52 -14.48
CA LYS A 136 21.34 17.20 -13.29
C LYS A 136 22.85 17.36 -13.36
N ALA A 137 23.58 16.41 -13.91
CA ALA A 137 25.02 16.55 -14.12
C ALA A 137 25.33 17.73 -15.06
N GLN A 138 24.58 17.88 -16.16
CA GLN A 138 24.73 19.03 -17.07
C GLN A 138 24.33 20.36 -16.41
N GLU A 139 23.25 20.36 -15.62
CA GLU A 139 22.84 21.53 -14.84
C GLU A 139 23.87 21.91 -13.78
N LEU A 140 24.60 20.95 -13.21
CA LEU A 140 25.69 21.21 -12.25
C LEU A 140 26.93 21.76 -12.95
N ASP A 141 27.30 21.22 -14.11
CA ASP A 141 28.43 21.70 -14.92
C ASP A 141 28.20 23.12 -15.48
N THR A 142 26.95 23.45 -15.83
CA THR A 142 26.58 24.77 -16.39
C THR A 142 26.08 25.76 -15.34
N GLY A 143 25.69 25.28 -14.16
CA GLY A 143 25.17 26.09 -13.07
C GLY A 143 26.25 26.82 -12.29
N ARG A 144 25.81 27.68 -11.36
CA ARG A 144 26.69 28.49 -10.49
C ARG A 144 27.71 27.67 -9.69
N LEU A 145 27.49 26.36 -9.53
CA LEU A 145 28.39 25.44 -8.85
C LEU A 145 29.64 25.07 -9.69
N GLY A 146 29.56 25.17 -11.03
CA GLY A 146 30.71 25.07 -11.94
C GLY A 146 31.41 26.40 -12.19
N ALA A 147 30.84 27.53 -11.75
CA ALA A 147 31.48 28.83 -11.83
C ALA A 147 32.62 28.90 -10.80
N ASP A 148 33.81 29.32 -11.24
CA ASP A 148 34.98 29.47 -10.39
C ASP A 148 34.77 30.67 -9.45
N PHE A 149 34.19 30.40 -8.27
CA PHE A 149 33.97 31.40 -7.22
C PHE A 149 35.26 32.13 -6.82
N GLN A 150 36.43 31.55 -7.12
CA GLN A 150 37.71 32.18 -6.88
C GLN A 150 37.91 33.40 -7.80
N SER A 151 37.56 33.27 -9.09
CA SER A 151 37.61 34.37 -10.05
C SER A 151 36.59 35.49 -9.72
N GLU A 152 35.36 35.13 -9.34
CA GLU A 152 34.35 36.11 -8.91
C GLU A 152 34.77 36.86 -7.64
N ALA A 153 35.42 36.17 -6.70
CA ALA A 153 35.92 36.77 -5.47
C ALA A 153 37.10 37.73 -5.72
N GLU A 154 38.01 37.39 -6.62
CA GLU A 154 39.11 38.28 -7.03
C GLU A 154 38.59 39.54 -7.72
N ASP A 155 37.61 39.41 -8.61
CA ASP A 155 37.00 40.52 -9.32
C ASP A 155 36.23 41.46 -8.36
N LEU A 156 35.52 40.89 -7.38
CA LEU A 156 34.89 41.64 -6.30
C LEU A 156 35.92 42.41 -5.46
N LYS A 157 37.06 41.79 -5.16
CA LYS A 157 38.13 42.40 -4.37
C LYS A 157 38.77 43.57 -5.09
N MET A 158 38.99 43.45 -6.40
CA MET A 158 39.49 44.54 -7.27
C MET A 158 38.49 45.70 -7.30
N ARG A 159 37.19 45.42 -7.50
CA ARG A 159 36.14 46.44 -7.51
C ARG A 159 35.98 47.19 -6.18
N MET A 160 36.20 46.53 -5.04
CA MET A 160 36.20 47.19 -3.72
C MET A 160 37.45 48.03 -3.47
N ALA A 161 38.57 47.76 -4.15
CA ALA A 161 39.79 48.55 -4.01
C ALA A 161 39.76 49.85 -4.83
N GLU A 162 38.91 49.92 -5.86
CA GLU A 162 38.70 51.12 -6.70
C GLU A 162 37.66 52.10 -6.14
N SER A 163 36.89 51.69 -5.11
CA SER A 163 35.89 52.52 -4.42
C SER A 163 36.43 53.15 -3.14
#